data_AF-E4YRM5-F1
#
_entry.id   AF-E4YRM5-F1
#
_cell.length_a   1.000
_cell.length_b   1.000
_cell.length_c   1.000
_cell.angle_alpha   90.00
_cell.angle_beta   90.00
_cell.angle_gamma   90.00
#
_symmetry.space_group_name_H-M   'P 1'
#
loop_
_entity.id
_entity.type
_entity.pdbx_description
1 polymer ?
#
loop_
_entity_poly.entity_id
_entity_poly.type
_entity_poly.pdbx_seq_one_letter_code
_entity_poly.pdbx_strand_id
1 'polypeptide(L)'
;QDPKEFLRYLFDKVGLGNMCLVCGLNGKAFFSLKAVRMHMLEKGHCRISTEGVNALELIDFYDFTKADDQPELIRDGLLEDEPVQADDQGYEMVLPSGAVLGCVLLLFSLTFLDILNLHRQLKRYFAQKHNEIRHKARDIAPPKFKAIGYGENEDSHQALVAKDLRHVWKLTAKNRIKSELQHNKVSRKHFRDPTGLLQ
;
A
#
# COMPACT_ATOMS: atom_id res chain seq x y z
N GLN A 1 1.75 -24.32 -33.86
CA GLN A 1 0.82 -24.14 -35.00
C GLN A 1 1.30 -23.03 -35.94
N ASP A 2 0.73 -22.98 -37.15
CA ASP A 2 1.07 -22.02 -38.21
C ASP A 2 0.34 -20.67 -38.03
N PRO A 3 1.05 -19.53 -37.93
CA PRO A 3 0.42 -18.21 -37.74
C PRO A 3 -0.47 -17.80 -38.91
N LYS A 4 -0.30 -18.42 -40.08
CA LYS A 4 -1.08 -18.14 -41.28
C LYS A 4 -2.52 -18.64 -41.17
N GLU A 5 -2.73 -19.79 -40.53
CA GLU A 5 -4.08 -20.34 -40.35
C GLU A 5 -4.89 -19.50 -39.38
N PHE A 6 -4.25 -19.05 -38.30
CA PHE A 6 -4.87 -18.14 -37.34
C PHE A 6 -5.33 -16.83 -37.99
N LEU A 7 -4.47 -16.21 -38.81
CA LEU A 7 -4.83 -15.00 -39.54
C LEU A 7 -5.98 -15.24 -40.52
N ARG A 8 -5.97 -16.37 -41.25
CA ARG A 8 -7.08 -16.74 -42.15
C ARG A 8 -8.40 -16.86 -41.41
N TYR A 9 -8.40 -17.51 -40.25
CA TYR A 9 -9.59 -17.60 -39.41
C TYR A 9 -10.13 -16.22 -38.99
N LEU A 10 -9.26 -15.30 -38.58
CA LEU A 10 -9.67 -13.93 -38.24
C LEU A 10 -10.24 -13.18 -39.45
N PHE A 11 -9.63 -13.36 -40.63
CA PHE A 11 -10.14 -12.80 -41.86
C PHE A 11 -11.51 -13.36 -42.21
N ASP A 12 -11.74 -14.66 -42.06
CA ASP A 12 -13.03 -15.30 -42.33
C ASP A 12 -14.08 -14.86 -41.30
N LYS A 13 -13.71 -14.67 -40.02
CA LYS A 13 -14.60 -14.20 -38.96
C LYS A 13 -15.15 -12.79 -39.24
N VAL A 14 -14.29 -11.87 -39.68
CA VAL A 14 -14.70 -10.50 -40.03
C VAL A 14 -15.32 -10.47 -41.44
N GLY A 15 -14.74 -11.22 -42.37
CA GLY A 15 -15.05 -11.23 -43.81
C GLY A 15 -16.33 -11.95 -44.20
N LEU A 16 -16.47 -13.20 -43.75
CA LEU A 16 -17.63 -14.03 -44.05
C LEU A 16 -18.66 -13.97 -42.91
N GLY A 17 -18.17 -14.01 -41.66
CA GLY A 17 -19.03 -13.96 -40.49
C GLY A 17 -19.66 -12.60 -40.22
N ASN A 18 -19.09 -11.51 -40.76
CA ASN A 18 -19.45 -10.14 -40.39
C ASN A 18 -19.53 -9.94 -38.86
N MET A 19 -18.59 -10.56 -38.13
CA MET A 19 -18.56 -10.53 -36.67
C MET A 19 -17.41 -9.66 -36.16
N CYS A 20 -17.65 -9.00 -35.02
CA CYS A 20 -16.63 -8.22 -34.32
C CYS A 20 -15.74 -9.13 -33.47
N LEU A 21 -14.42 -8.89 -33.48
CA LEU A 21 -13.43 -9.71 -32.78
C LEU A 21 -13.57 -9.69 -31.25
N VAL A 22 -14.05 -8.57 -30.69
CA VAL A 22 -14.26 -8.43 -29.24
C VAL A 22 -15.65 -8.87 -28.83
N CYS A 23 -16.70 -8.39 -29.53
CA CYS A 23 -18.06 -8.68 -29.13
C CYS A 23 -18.43 -10.15 -29.33
N GLY A 24 -17.81 -10.83 -30.31
CA GLY A 24 -18.08 -12.24 -30.61
C GLY A 24 -19.57 -12.52 -30.78
N LEU A 25 -20.02 -13.62 -30.17
CA LEU A 25 -21.40 -14.10 -30.22
C LEU A 25 -22.37 -13.30 -29.32
N ASN A 26 -21.86 -12.61 -28.31
CA ASN A 26 -22.65 -11.76 -27.42
C ASN A 26 -22.97 -10.39 -28.06
N GLY A 27 -22.38 -10.11 -29.21
CA GLY A 27 -22.50 -8.85 -29.93
C GLY A 27 -23.72 -8.76 -30.83
N LYS A 28 -23.86 -7.58 -31.45
CA LYS A 28 -24.79 -7.40 -32.57
C LYS A 28 -24.22 -8.11 -33.80
N ALA A 29 -25.02 -8.93 -34.47
CA ALA A 29 -24.70 -9.40 -35.81
C ALA A 29 -24.76 -8.22 -36.79
N PHE A 30 -23.76 -8.09 -37.66
CA PHE A 30 -23.73 -7.05 -38.68
C PHE A 30 -24.08 -7.65 -40.04
N PHE A 31 -24.79 -6.89 -40.86
CA PHE A 31 -25.21 -7.34 -42.19
C PHE A 31 -24.23 -6.98 -43.31
N SER A 32 -23.19 -6.19 -43.02
CA SER A 32 -22.23 -5.72 -44.02
C SER A 32 -20.83 -5.56 -43.44
N LEU A 33 -19.83 -5.89 -44.24
CA LEU A 33 -18.41 -5.70 -43.93
C LEU A 33 -18.06 -4.26 -43.54
N LYS A 34 -18.69 -3.29 -44.21
CA LYS A 34 -18.46 -1.87 -43.91
C LYS A 34 -18.95 -1.51 -42.51
N ALA A 35 -20.09 -2.07 -42.09
CA ALA A 35 -20.65 -1.84 -40.76
C ALA A 35 -19.77 -2.44 -39.67
N VAL A 36 -19.23 -3.65 -39.87
CA VAL A 36 -18.31 -4.28 -38.92
C VAL A 36 -17.03 -3.46 -38.76
N ARG A 37 -16.41 -3.04 -39.87
CA ARG A 37 -15.18 -2.25 -39.84
C ARG A 37 -15.38 -0.91 -39.16
N MET A 38 -16.47 -0.20 -39.45
CA MET A 38 -16.81 1.04 -38.76
C MET A 38 -17.01 0.80 -37.26
N HIS A 39 -17.76 -0.24 -36.87
CA HIS A 39 -17.95 -0.60 -35.47
C HIS A 39 -16.63 -0.90 -34.75
N MET A 40 -15.74 -1.66 -35.38
CA MET A 40 -14.44 -1.99 -34.81
C MET A 40 -13.59 -0.74 -34.60
N LEU A 41 -13.61 0.21 -35.53
CA LEU A 41 -12.85 1.46 -35.42
C LEU A 41 -13.46 2.43 -34.40
N GLU A 42 -14.78 2.63 -34.41
CA GLU A 42 -15.48 3.55 -33.50
C GLU A 42 -15.35 3.13 -32.03
N LYS A 43 -15.39 1.82 -31.76
CA LYS A 43 -15.28 1.27 -30.39
C LYS A 43 -13.88 0.80 -30.02
N GLY A 44 -12.92 0.84 -30.94
CA GLY A 44 -11.58 0.28 -30.73
C GLY A 44 -11.58 -1.24 -30.51
N HIS A 45 -12.53 -1.97 -31.10
CA HIS A 45 -12.64 -3.43 -31.00
C HIS A 45 -11.72 -4.19 -31.98
N CYS A 46 -10.46 -3.75 -32.10
CA CYS A 46 -9.45 -4.40 -32.93
C CYS A 46 -8.58 -5.41 -32.17
N ARG A 47 -8.92 -5.69 -30.89
CA ARG A 47 -8.29 -6.73 -30.08
C ARG A 47 -9.08 -8.03 -30.16
N ILE A 48 -8.41 -9.15 -29.92
CA ILE A 48 -9.08 -10.45 -29.78
C ILE A 48 -9.52 -10.60 -28.33
N SER A 49 -10.77 -11.01 -28.09
CA SER A 49 -11.24 -11.32 -26.74
C SER A 49 -10.77 -12.72 -26.34
N THR A 50 -10.03 -12.81 -25.24
CA THR A 50 -9.59 -14.07 -24.61
C THR A 50 -10.43 -14.42 -23.38
N GLU A 51 -11.54 -13.72 -23.18
CA GLU A 51 -12.42 -13.88 -22.02
C GLU A 51 -13.68 -14.65 -22.40
N GLY A 52 -14.10 -15.55 -21.51
CA GLY A 52 -15.35 -16.30 -21.61
C GLY A 52 -15.42 -17.22 -22.82
N VAL A 53 -16.59 -17.28 -23.46
CA VAL A 53 -16.89 -18.21 -24.57
C VAL A 53 -16.01 -17.95 -25.80
N ASN A 54 -15.62 -16.70 -26.05
CA ASN A 54 -14.76 -16.35 -27.18
C ASN A 54 -13.34 -16.94 -27.06
N ALA A 55 -12.90 -17.29 -25.85
CA ALA A 55 -11.62 -17.94 -25.61
C ALA A 55 -11.60 -19.39 -26.11
N LEU A 56 -12.74 -20.08 -26.04
CA LEU A 56 -12.85 -21.49 -26.44
C LEU A 56 -12.57 -21.68 -27.94
N GLU A 57 -12.98 -20.72 -28.77
CA GLU A 57 -12.72 -20.73 -30.22
C GLU A 57 -11.22 -20.62 -30.56
N LEU A 58 -10.40 -20.13 -29.63
CA LEU A 58 -8.97 -19.93 -29.83
C LEU A 58 -8.14 -21.16 -29.44
N ILE A 59 -8.71 -22.13 -28.71
CA ILE A 59 -7.97 -23.26 -28.13
C ILE A 59 -7.25 -24.06 -29.22
N ASP A 60 -7.90 -24.29 -30.36
CA ASP A 60 -7.34 -25.08 -31.46
C ASP A 60 -6.11 -24.42 -32.12
N PHE A 61 -5.95 -23.10 -31.97
CA PHE A 61 -4.86 -22.33 -32.56
C PHE A 61 -3.65 -22.15 -31.65
N TYR A 62 -3.79 -22.44 -30.36
CA TYR A 62 -2.73 -22.29 -29.36
C TYR A 62 -2.36 -23.63 -28.75
N ASP A 63 -1.06 -23.86 -28.63
CA ASP A 63 -0.52 -25.06 -27.99
C ASP A 63 -0.19 -24.75 -26.52
N PHE A 64 -1.02 -25.25 -25.61
CA PHE A 64 -0.87 -25.00 -24.17
C PHE A 64 0.09 -25.99 -23.50
N THR A 65 0.53 -27.06 -24.17
CA THR A 65 1.36 -28.11 -23.54
C THR A 65 2.73 -27.59 -23.09
N LYS A 66 3.24 -26.52 -23.72
CA LYS A 66 4.53 -25.91 -23.34
C LYS A 66 4.48 -25.10 -22.04
N ALA A 67 3.30 -24.73 -21.57
CA ALA A 67 3.16 -24.13 -20.24
C ALA A 67 3.51 -25.16 -19.15
N ASP A 68 3.21 -26.43 -19.42
CA ASP A 68 3.47 -27.57 -18.54
C ASP A 68 4.91 -28.10 -18.62
N ASP A 69 5.75 -27.53 -19.50
CA ASP A 69 7.16 -27.91 -19.68
C ASP A 69 8.12 -26.91 -19.02
N GLN A 70 7.63 -25.89 -18.29
CA GLN A 70 8.47 -24.98 -17.50
C GLN A 70 8.64 -25.51 -16.06
N PRO A 71 9.72 -26.25 -15.74
CA PRO A 71 9.90 -26.89 -14.43
C PRO A 71 10.03 -25.90 -13.27
N GLU A 72 10.27 -24.62 -13.53
CA GLU A 72 10.30 -23.59 -12.49
C GLU A 72 8.90 -23.24 -11.95
N LEU A 73 7.84 -23.45 -12.73
CA LEU A 73 6.44 -23.29 -12.30
C LEU A 73 5.84 -24.59 -11.76
N ILE A 74 6.38 -25.74 -12.17
CA ILE A 74 5.90 -27.08 -11.78
C ILE A 74 6.47 -27.51 -10.43
N ARG A 75 7.66 -26.99 -10.04
CA ARG A 75 8.30 -27.33 -8.75
C ARG A 75 7.47 -26.93 -7.52
N ASP A 76 6.51 -26.03 -7.71
CA ASP A 76 5.67 -25.43 -6.69
C ASP A 76 4.20 -25.91 -6.76
N GLY A 77 3.93 -27.12 -7.26
CA GLY A 77 2.61 -27.77 -7.12
C GLY A 77 1.45 -27.08 -7.87
N LEU A 78 1.74 -26.29 -8.89
CA LEU A 78 0.75 -25.45 -9.61
C LEU A 78 -0.09 -26.23 -10.64
N LEU A 79 0.17 -27.53 -10.84
CA LEU A 79 -0.44 -28.39 -11.87
C LEU A 79 -0.93 -29.73 -11.29
N GLU A 80 -1.37 -29.76 -10.03
CA GLU A 80 -2.33 -30.80 -9.66
C GLU A 80 -3.71 -30.31 -10.12
N ASP A 81 -4.41 -31.12 -10.92
CA ASP A 81 -5.76 -30.86 -11.46
C ASP A 81 -6.85 -30.68 -10.37
N GLU A 82 -6.45 -30.57 -9.11
CA GLU A 82 -7.33 -30.23 -8.01
C GLU A 82 -7.63 -28.73 -8.09
N PRO A 83 -8.89 -28.33 -8.32
CA PRO A 83 -9.25 -26.92 -8.26
C PRO A 83 -8.83 -26.41 -6.89
N VAL A 84 -7.90 -25.44 -6.86
CA VAL A 84 -7.52 -24.73 -5.64
C VAL A 84 -8.84 -24.25 -5.02
N GLN A 85 -9.27 -24.90 -3.95
CA GLN A 85 -10.41 -24.47 -3.18
C GLN A 85 -9.95 -23.19 -2.49
N ALA A 86 -10.20 -22.07 -3.16
CA ALA A 86 -10.16 -20.79 -2.50
C ALA A 86 -11.27 -20.85 -1.46
N ASP A 87 -10.91 -21.06 -0.21
CA ASP A 87 -11.84 -20.94 0.90
C ASP A 87 -12.39 -19.50 0.88
N ASP A 88 -13.58 -19.32 0.31
CA ASP A 88 -14.26 -18.02 0.15
C ASP A 88 -14.55 -17.30 1.49
N GLN A 89 -14.23 -17.96 2.61
CA GLN A 89 -14.46 -17.50 3.97
C GLN A 89 -13.19 -16.97 4.66
N GLY A 90 -12.01 -17.13 4.04
CA GLY A 90 -10.72 -16.74 4.62
C GLY A 90 -10.28 -15.33 4.26
N TYR A 91 -9.72 -14.59 5.22
CA TYR A 91 -9.07 -13.28 4.99
C TYR A 91 -7.66 -13.40 4.36
N GLU A 92 -7.28 -14.61 3.96
CA GLU A 92 -5.95 -15.02 3.54
C GLU A 92 -6.06 -16.03 2.40
N MET A 93 -5.22 -15.87 1.37
CA MET A 93 -5.08 -16.81 0.26
C MET A 93 -3.64 -17.30 0.22
N VAL A 94 -3.45 -18.62 0.26
CA VAL A 94 -2.14 -19.25 0.09
C VAL A 94 -1.99 -19.66 -1.36
N LEU A 95 -1.00 -19.12 -2.05
CA LEU A 95 -0.67 -19.53 -3.41
C LEU A 95 0.00 -20.91 -3.37
N PRO A 96 -0.05 -21.68 -4.48
CA PRO A 96 0.69 -22.93 -4.62
C PRO A 96 2.21 -22.78 -4.39
N SER A 97 2.76 -21.59 -4.67
CA SER A 97 4.13 -21.21 -4.31
C SER A 97 4.40 -21.05 -2.80
N GLY A 98 3.41 -21.29 -1.95
CA GLY A 98 3.47 -21.08 -0.50
C GLY A 98 3.41 -19.62 -0.07
N ALA A 99 3.28 -18.68 -1.01
CA ALA A 99 3.14 -17.26 -0.71
C ALA A 99 1.75 -16.97 -0.13
N VAL A 100 1.73 -16.31 1.03
CA VAL A 100 0.51 -15.88 1.71
C VAL A 100 0.14 -14.46 1.28
N LEU A 101 -1.02 -14.30 0.65
CA LEU A 101 -1.59 -12.99 0.32
C LEU A 101 -2.76 -12.67 1.26
N GLY A 102 -2.61 -11.57 2.02
CA GLY A 102 -3.71 -11.01 2.80
C GLY A 102 -4.73 -10.27 1.91
N CYS A 103 -6.02 -10.37 2.26
CA CYS A 103 -7.12 -9.74 1.51
C CYS A 103 -7.02 -8.22 1.48
N VAL A 104 -6.33 -7.69 0.47
CA VAL A 104 -6.33 -6.25 0.13
C VAL A 104 -7.08 -5.98 -1.17
N LEU A 105 -7.37 -6.98 -2.01
CA LEU A 105 -7.75 -6.71 -3.39
C LEU A 105 -8.55 -7.81 -4.14
N LEU A 106 -9.28 -8.72 -3.48
CA LEU A 106 -10.00 -9.80 -4.18
C LEU A 106 -11.51 -9.75 -3.97
N LEU A 107 -12.16 -8.65 -4.36
CA LEU A 107 -13.62 -8.59 -4.46
C LEU A 107 -14.02 -8.06 -5.83
N PHE A 108 -14.00 -8.96 -6.83
CA PHE A 108 -14.51 -8.67 -8.18
C PHE A 108 -16.03 -8.91 -8.31
N SER A 109 -16.71 -9.41 -7.26
CA SER A 109 -18.13 -9.83 -7.41
C SER A 109 -19.11 -9.41 -6.30
N LEU A 110 -18.75 -8.55 -5.35
CA LEU A 110 -19.70 -8.11 -4.31
C LEU A 110 -19.78 -6.58 -4.23
N THR A 111 -20.99 -6.11 -3.92
CA THR A 111 -21.43 -4.72 -4.03
C THR A 111 -20.49 -3.69 -3.41
N PHE A 112 -20.41 -2.51 -4.03
CA PHE A 112 -19.54 -1.36 -3.70
C PHE A 112 -19.55 -0.94 -2.22
N LEU A 113 -20.58 -1.30 -1.45
CA LEU A 113 -20.76 -0.95 -0.04
C LEU A 113 -20.06 -1.92 0.93
N ASP A 114 -19.91 -3.20 0.58
CA ASP A 114 -19.24 -4.21 1.42
C ASP A 114 -17.70 -4.09 1.32
N ILE A 115 -17.23 -3.68 0.14
CA ILE A 115 -15.82 -3.42 -0.18
C ILE A 115 -15.24 -2.31 0.71
N LEU A 116 -15.99 -1.24 0.98
CA LEU A 116 -15.48 -0.11 1.76
C LEU A 116 -15.32 -0.43 3.26
N ASN A 117 -16.19 -1.28 3.82
CA ASN A 117 -16.19 -1.57 5.25
C ASN A 117 -15.10 -2.56 5.65
N LEU A 118 -14.77 -3.55 4.80
CA LEU A 118 -13.72 -4.53 5.12
C LEU A 118 -12.30 -4.00 4.84
N HIS A 119 -12.12 -3.20 3.78
CA HIS A 119 -10.84 -2.60 3.40
C HIS A 119 -10.24 -1.67 4.48
N ARG A 120 -11.07 -1.08 5.34
CA ARG A 120 -10.62 -0.19 6.41
C ARG A 120 -10.13 -0.94 7.65
N GLN A 121 -10.65 -2.15 7.88
CA GLN A 121 -10.39 -2.89 9.10
C GLN A 121 -9.00 -3.53 9.06
N LEU A 122 -8.66 -4.28 8.01
CA LEU A 122 -7.44 -5.10 7.99
C LEU A 122 -6.17 -4.38 7.51
N LYS A 123 -6.28 -3.41 6.59
CA LYS A 123 -5.10 -2.64 6.12
C LYS A 123 -4.37 -1.90 7.24
N ARG A 124 -5.12 -1.43 8.24
CA ARG A 124 -4.56 -0.79 9.42
C ARG A 124 -3.68 -1.74 10.22
N TYR A 125 -4.12 -2.99 10.39
CA TYR A 125 -3.37 -4.02 11.11
C TYR A 125 -2.15 -4.49 10.31
N PHE A 126 -2.28 -4.73 9.00
CA PHE A 126 -1.14 -5.13 8.16
C PHE A 126 -0.07 -4.04 8.02
N ALA A 127 -0.45 -2.76 8.06
CA ALA A 127 0.48 -1.64 8.06
C ALA A 127 0.98 -1.25 9.46
N GLN A 128 0.44 -1.86 10.52
CA GLN A 128 0.82 -1.55 11.90
C GLN A 128 2.19 -2.15 12.20
N LYS A 129 3.19 -1.29 12.39
CA LYS A 129 4.46 -1.71 12.97
C LYS A 129 4.26 -1.83 14.48
N HIS A 130 4.09 -3.06 14.97
CA HIS A 130 4.03 -3.28 16.42
C HIS A 130 5.38 -2.96 17.03
N ASN A 131 5.39 -2.26 18.17
CA ASN A 131 6.63 -2.11 18.93
C ASN A 131 7.09 -3.51 19.33
N GLU A 132 8.35 -3.83 19.03
CA GLU A 132 8.98 -5.04 19.52
C GLU A 132 8.72 -5.13 21.02
N ILE A 133 8.19 -6.27 21.48
CA ILE A 133 8.03 -6.52 22.90
C ILE A 133 9.44 -6.46 23.47
N ARG A 134 9.77 -5.31 24.07
CA ARG A 134 11.03 -5.12 24.75
C ARG A 134 10.95 -6.01 25.97
N HIS A 135 11.42 -7.25 25.83
CA HIS A 135 11.84 -8.08 26.95
C HIS A 135 12.94 -7.30 27.63
N LYS A 136 12.56 -6.35 28.50
CA LYS A 136 13.49 -5.76 29.44
C LYS A 136 13.93 -6.95 30.28
N ALA A 137 15.13 -7.46 29.98
CA ALA A 137 15.85 -8.31 30.91
C ALA A 137 15.70 -7.63 32.26
N ARG A 138 14.99 -8.28 33.18
CA ARG A 138 14.75 -7.74 34.50
C ARG A 138 16.04 -7.91 35.28
N ASP A 139 17.07 -7.15 34.92
CA ASP A 139 18.07 -6.70 35.87
C ASP A 139 17.46 -5.54 36.66
N ILE A 140 16.33 -5.85 37.30
CA ILE A 140 15.70 -4.99 38.28
C ILE A 140 16.38 -5.35 39.59
N ALA A 141 17.47 -4.64 39.91
CA ALA A 141 17.72 -4.35 41.31
C ALA A 141 16.39 -3.82 41.88
N PRO A 142 15.87 -4.40 42.97
CA PRO A 142 14.51 -4.10 43.41
C PRO A 142 14.41 -2.58 43.61
N PRO A 143 13.41 -1.93 43.00
CA PRO A 143 13.17 -0.52 43.25
C PRO A 143 12.95 -0.36 44.76
N LYS A 144 13.90 0.26 45.47
CA LYS A 144 13.67 0.86 46.79
C LYS A 144 12.76 2.09 46.61
N PHE A 145 11.57 1.89 46.05
CA PHE A 145 10.62 2.95 45.85
C PHE A 145 9.57 2.80 46.93
N LYS A 146 9.74 3.69 47.91
CA LYS A 146 8.71 4.31 48.74
C LYS A 146 7.35 4.18 48.04
N ALA A 147 6.46 3.42 48.67
CA ALA A 147 5.12 3.19 48.18
C ALA A 147 4.49 4.52 47.76
N ILE A 148 3.94 4.57 46.55
CA ILE A 148 3.04 5.62 46.11
C ILE A 148 1.75 5.40 46.91
N GLY A 149 1.75 5.87 48.15
CA GLY A 149 0.54 6.06 48.93
C GLY A 149 -0.08 7.36 48.46
N TYR A 150 -1.38 7.34 48.16
CA TYR A 150 -2.19 8.55 48.10
C TYR A 150 -2.18 9.16 49.50
N GLY A 151 -1.24 10.08 49.74
CA GLY A 151 -0.98 10.72 51.03
C GLY A 151 -1.32 12.20 50.96
N GLU A 152 -2.19 12.63 51.86
CA GLU A 152 -2.72 13.98 51.99
C GLU A 152 -1.62 15.00 52.40
N ASN A 153 -1.75 16.22 51.87
CA ASN A 153 -1.06 17.47 52.28
C ASN A 153 0.45 17.64 51.98
N GLU A 154 0.95 17.16 50.83
CA GLU A 154 2.26 17.60 50.29
C GLU A 154 2.15 18.75 49.27
N ASP A 155 0.94 19.07 48.79
CA ASP A 155 0.70 20.03 47.70
C ASP A 155 1.20 21.45 48.02
N SER A 156 1.12 21.88 49.28
CA SER A 156 1.56 23.22 49.70
C SER A 156 3.08 23.35 49.69
N HIS A 157 3.79 22.32 50.15
CA HIS A 157 5.25 22.28 50.15
C HIS A 157 5.80 22.12 48.72
N GLN A 158 5.19 21.27 47.90
CA GLN A 158 5.54 21.13 46.48
C GLN A 158 5.24 22.41 45.69
N ALA A 159 4.12 23.09 45.95
CA ALA A 159 3.78 24.37 45.33
C ALA A 159 4.72 25.51 45.76
N LEU A 160 5.15 25.52 47.04
CA LEU A 160 6.13 26.47 47.55
C LEU A 160 7.50 26.26 46.89
N VAL A 161 7.99 25.01 46.85
CA VAL A 161 9.23 24.65 46.15
C VAL A 161 9.15 25.02 44.67
N ALA A 162 8.03 24.76 44.00
CA ALA A 162 7.85 25.18 42.60
C ALA A 162 7.83 26.71 42.43
N LYS A 163 7.29 27.46 43.39
CA LYS A 163 7.30 28.93 43.38
C LYS A 163 8.72 29.48 43.58
N ASP A 164 9.47 28.90 44.49
CA ASP A 164 10.86 29.29 44.78
C ASP A 164 11.77 28.97 43.59
N LEU A 165 11.62 27.80 42.97
CA LEU A 165 12.34 27.45 41.74
C LEU A 165 12.05 28.42 40.60
N ARG A 166 10.77 28.81 40.40
CA ARG A 166 10.41 29.83 39.41
C ARG A 166 11.04 31.19 39.71
N HIS A 167 11.13 31.57 40.99
CA HIS A 167 11.75 32.82 41.39
C HIS A 167 13.27 32.79 41.14
N VAL A 168 13.94 31.70 41.51
CA VAL A 168 15.36 31.47 41.26
C VAL A 168 15.64 31.54 39.75
N TRP A 169 14.84 30.89 38.92
CA TRP A 169 15.02 30.91 37.46
C TRP A 169 14.84 32.31 36.86
N LYS A 170 13.91 33.11 37.39
CA LYS A 170 13.77 34.52 36.98
C LYS A 170 14.99 35.35 37.35
N LEU A 171 15.53 35.15 38.56
CA LEU A 171 16.72 35.86 39.02
C LEU A 171 17.96 35.47 38.22
N THR A 172 18.17 34.17 37.98
CA THR A 172 19.30 33.69 37.18
C THR A 172 19.21 34.19 35.74
N ALA A 173 18.02 34.16 35.12
CA ALA A 173 17.82 34.70 33.78
C ALA A 173 18.08 36.21 33.70
N LYS A 174 17.58 37.00 34.67
CA LYS A 174 17.81 38.45 34.74
C LYS A 174 19.30 38.78 34.92
N ASN A 175 19.98 38.06 35.81
CA ASN A 175 21.40 38.27 36.06
C ASN A 175 22.25 37.85 34.85
N ARG A 176 21.86 36.78 34.16
CA ARG A 176 22.49 36.35 32.92
C ARG A 176 22.40 37.43 31.84
N ILE A 177 21.21 37.93 31.52
CA ILE A 177 21.03 39.00 30.52
C ILE A 177 21.82 40.26 30.91
N LYS A 178 21.79 40.64 32.19
CA LYS A 178 22.56 41.80 32.68
C LYS A 178 24.06 41.60 32.46
N SER A 179 24.58 40.41 32.76
CA SER A 179 26.00 40.08 32.53
C SER A 179 26.34 40.04 31.04
N GLU A 180 25.46 39.52 30.18
CA GLU A 180 25.65 39.45 28.72
C GLU A 180 25.68 40.86 28.09
N LEU A 181 24.79 41.76 28.52
CA LEU A 181 24.78 43.15 28.05
C LEU A 181 26.02 43.91 28.50
N GLN A 182 26.50 43.68 29.73
CA GLN A 182 27.75 44.26 30.23
C GLN A 182 28.97 43.64 29.54
N HIS A 183 28.91 42.35 29.19
CA HIS A 183 29.99 41.64 28.50
C HIS A 183 30.29 42.26 27.13
N ASN A 184 29.29 42.78 26.42
CA ASN A 184 29.53 43.48 25.17
C ASN A 184 30.48 44.68 25.34
N LYS A 185 30.38 45.43 26.44
CA LYS A 185 31.27 46.56 26.74
C LYS A 185 32.68 46.11 27.15
N VAL A 186 32.80 45.02 27.90
CA VAL A 186 34.08 44.52 28.42
C VAL A 186 34.86 43.73 27.35
N SER A 187 34.15 42.98 26.51
CA SER A 187 34.74 42.09 25.51
C SER A 187 35.12 42.83 24.22
N ARG A 188 34.42 43.91 23.85
CA ARG A 188 34.66 44.67 22.61
C ARG A 188 35.54 45.91 22.81
N LYS A 189 36.69 45.76 23.48
CA LYS A 189 37.63 46.88 23.76
C LYS A 189 38.21 47.55 22.51
N HIS A 190 38.29 46.83 21.39
CA HIS A 190 38.90 47.28 20.14
C HIS A 190 37.94 47.23 18.94
N PHE A 191 36.63 47.21 19.20
CA PHE A 191 35.64 47.18 18.12
C PHE A 191 35.63 48.50 17.35
N ARG A 192 35.76 48.41 16.01
CA ARG A 192 35.65 49.54 15.09
C ARG A 192 34.41 49.30 14.21
N ASP A 193 33.51 50.27 14.19
CA ASP A 193 32.34 50.22 13.30
C ASP A 193 32.81 50.44 11.85
N PRO A 194 32.59 49.47 10.93
CA PRO A 194 32.98 49.61 9.53
C PRO A 194 32.14 50.65 8.76
N THR A 195 30.98 51.05 9.28
CA THR A 195 30.08 52.00 8.63
C THR A 195 30.18 53.43 9.19
N GLY A 196 30.81 53.61 10.35
CA GLY A 196 30.98 54.92 11.00
C GLY A 196 29.69 55.58 11.50
N LEU A 197 28.59 54.84 11.56
CA LEU A 197 27.26 55.37 11.91
C LEU A 197 26.99 55.37 13.43
N LEU A 198 27.74 54.61 14.21
CA LEU A 198 27.55 54.44 15.66
C LEU A 198 28.60 55.16 16.54
N GLN A 199 29.02 56.38 16.16
CA GLN A 199 29.81 57.25 17.06
C GLN A 199 28.95 58.06 18.02
#